data_AF-A0A7J6DUA0-F1
#
_entry.id   AF-A0A7J6DUA0-F1
#
_cell.length_a   1.000
_cell.length_b   1.000
_cell.length_c   1.000
_cell.angle_alpha   90.00
_cell.angle_beta   90.00
_cell.angle_gamma   90.00
#
_symmetry.space_group_name_H-M   'P 1'
#
loop_
_entity.id
_entity.type
_entity.pdbx_description
1 polymer ?
#
loop_
_entity_poly.entity_id
_entity_poly.type
_entity_poly.pdbx_seq_one_letter_code
_entity_poly.pdbx_strand_id
1 'polypeptide(L)'
;MAASSSSISLLFSNTPRISFPTQDSPFLPLHNATFLKSSPKTGSLSLRLEGVSSINKKKLSCKAVSSTEMAAAEGKKKKVDVFDSKDELAVNLAKYTADLSDKFTKERGAFTVVLSGGSLIDYLRKLLEPPYLDSVDWSKWRVFWVDERVVPKDHEDSNYKLAYDGFLSKVPIPPGNVYAINDALSAEGAADDYETCLRQLVKSGVIDFSEASGFPKFDLMLLGMGPDGHVASLFPGHPLVNEKEKWVTFIKNSPKPPPERITFTFPVINSSAYIALVVTGAGKADAVHKALGTPSDDSNTLPVELVSPAGELTWFLDKNAASKL
;
A
#
# COMPACT_ATOMS: atom_id res chain seq x y z
N MET A 1 -30.79 -18.53 -68.58
CA MET A 1 -29.84 -17.55 -69.15
C MET A 1 -28.55 -17.61 -68.36
N ALA A 2 -27.45 -17.86 -69.07
CA ALA A 2 -26.03 -17.69 -68.74
C ALA A 2 -25.46 -18.21 -67.40
N ALA A 3 -24.75 -19.34 -67.51
CA ALA A 3 -23.61 -19.70 -66.67
C ALA A 3 -22.36 -18.92 -67.11
N SER A 4 -21.44 -18.62 -66.19
CA SER A 4 -20.03 -18.41 -66.53
C SER A 4 -19.12 -19.06 -65.49
N SER A 5 -18.20 -19.87 -65.99
CA SER A 5 -17.06 -20.42 -65.26
C SER A 5 -15.86 -19.52 -65.45
N SER A 6 -14.95 -19.45 -64.48
CA SER A 6 -13.52 -19.22 -64.74
C SER A 6 -12.67 -19.71 -63.56
N SER A 7 -11.85 -20.72 -63.84
CA SER A 7 -10.77 -21.24 -63.01
C SER A 7 -9.54 -20.35 -63.14
N ILE A 8 -8.84 -20.04 -62.04
CA ILE A 8 -7.45 -19.57 -62.06
C ILE A 8 -6.65 -20.24 -60.93
N SER A 9 -5.41 -20.55 -61.29
CA SER A 9 -4.45 -21.53 -60.78
C SER A 9 -3.73 -21.14 -59.49
N LEU A 10 -3.25 -22.17 -58.78
CA LEU A 10 -2.29 -22.11 -57.68
C LEU A 10 -0.98 -21.42 -58.07
N LEU A 11 -0.45 -20.60 -57.16
CA LEU A 11 0.97 -20.27 -57.07
C LEU A 11 1.45 -20.52 -55.64
N PHE A 12 2.41 -21.44 -55.52
CA PHE A 12 3.17 -21.71 -54.31
C PHE A 12 4.16 -20.56 -54.05
N SER A 13 4.19 -20.04 -52.84
CA SER A 13 5.32 -19.26 -52.33
C SER A 13 5.86 -19.90 -51.04
N ASN A 14 7.09 -20.40 -51.16
CA ASN A 14 7.95 -20.93 -50.11
C ASN A 14 8.48 -19.78 -49.24
N THR A 15 8.31 -19.85 -47.92
CA THR A 15 9.25 -19.27 -46.95
C THR A 15 9.25 -20.07 -45.64
N PRO A 16 10.40 -20.12 -44.92
CA PRO A 16 10.77 -21.27 -44.11
C PRO A 16 10.31 -21.20 -42.64
N ARG A 17 9.96 -22.37 -42.10
CA ARG A 17 9.81 -22.65 -40.66
C ARG A 17 11.16 -22.48 -39.96
N ILE A 18 11.23 -21.56 -39.01
CA ILE A 18 12.27 -21.54 -37.99
C ILE A 18 11.75 -22.33 -36.79
N SER A 19 12.43 -23.44 -36.51
CA SER A 19 12.25 -24.34 -35.38
C SER A 19 12.85 -23.75 -34.10
N PHE A 20 12.06 -23.67 -33.03
CA PHE A 20 12.56 -23.42 -31.68
C PHE A 20 13.06 -24.74 -31.06
N PRO A 21 14.24 -24.76 -30.42
CA PRO A 21 14.71 -25.94 -29.71
C PRO A 21 14.00 -26.06 -28.36
N THR A 22 13.36 -27.20 -28.13
CA THR A 22 13.01 -27.70 -26.80
C THR A 22 14.29 -28.11 -26.10
N GLN A 23 14.60 -27.46 -24.97
CA GLN A 23 15.67 -27.90 -24.09
C GLN A 23 15.06 -28.48 -22.82
N ASP A 24 14.89 -29.80 -22.85
CA ASP A 24 14.89 -30.63 -21.66
C ASP A 24 16.25 -30.49 -20.96
N SER A 25 16.24 -30.30 -19.65
CA SER A 25 17.41 -30.58 -18.82
C SER A 25 16.97 -31.12 -17.46
N PRO A 26 17.68 -32.12 -16.92
CA PRO A 26 17.11 -33.06 -15.97
C PRO A 26 17.42 -32.69 -14.51
N PHE A 27 16.59 -33.25 -13.62
CA PHE A 27 16.89 -33.46 -12.22
C PHE A 27 18.28 -34.09 -12.00
N LEU A 28 19.07 -33.54 -11.07
CA LEU A 28 20.12 -34.28 -10.37
C LEU A 28 20.00 -34.07 -8.84
N PRO A 29 20.27 -35.10 -8.02
CA PRO A 29 19.97 -35.10 -6.60
C PRO A 29 21.19 -34.81 -5.70
N LEU A 30 20.86 -34.38 -4.48
CA LEU A 30 21.57 -34.45 -3.18
C LEU A 30 23.09 -34.75 -3.17
N HIS A 31 23.83 -33.88 -2.47
CA HIS A 31 25.00 -34.28 -1.70
C HIS A 31 24.87 -33.80 -0.25
N ASN A 32 24.92 -34.78 0.65
CA ASN A 32 25.21 -34.63 2.08
C ASN A 32 26.69 -34.25 2.25
N ALA A 33 26.99 -33.28 3.11
CA ALA A 33 28.29 -33.17 3.74
C ALA A 33 28.13 -32.78 5.22
N THR A 34 28.45 -33.74 6.06
CA THR A 34 28.46 -33.68 7.53
C THR A 34 29.77 -33.09 8.03
N PHE A 35 29.67 -32.16 8.99
CA PHE A 35 30.59 -31.84 10.11
C PHE A 35 32.12 -31.77 9.89
N LEU A 36 32.68 -30.60 10.21
CA LEU A 36 33.94 -30.50 10.97
C LEU A 36 33.89 -29.31 11.95
N LYS A 37 34.07 -29.63 13.23
CA LYS A 37 34.33 -28.71 14.35
C LYS A 37 35.78 -28.24 14.30
N SER A 38 36.02 -26.95 14.49
CA SER A 38 37.24 -26.45 15.16
C SER A 38 37.12 -24.98 15.57
N SER A 39 37.02 -24.73 16.88
CA SER A 39 37.66 -23.57 17.55
C SER A 39 39.15 -23.94 17.79
N PRO A 40 40.12 -23.04 18.03
CA PRO A 40 40.03 -21.96 19.04
C PRO A 40 40.95 -20.71 18.87
N LYS A 41 40.88 -19.82 19.90
CA LYS A 41 41.88 -18.86 20.42
C LYS A 41 41.91 -17.41 19.89
N THR A 42 41.32 -16.55 20.72
CA THR A 42 41.93 -15.37 21.38
C THR A 42 43.24 -14.82 20.82
N GLY A 43 43.16 -13.62 20.25
CA GLY A 43 44.29 -12.71 20.02
C GLY A 43 43.84 -11.28 20.30
N SER A 44 44.34 -10.71 21.40
CA SER A 44 44.23 -9.30 21.77
C SER A 44 45.06 -8.47 20.78
N LEU A 45 44.42 -7.55 20.06
CA LEU A 45 45.10 -6.45 19.38
C LEU A 45 44.53 -5.14 19.90
N SER A 46 45.34 -4.44 20.70
CA SER A 46 45.12 -3.06 21.11
C SER A 46 45.47 -2.14 19.93
N LEU A 47 44.47 -1.45 19.40
CA LEU A 47 44.67 -0.28 18.54
C LEU A 47 44.04 0.93 19.23
N ARG A 48 44.91 1.77 19.79
CA ARG A 48 44.61 3.14 20.20
C ARG A 48 44.20 3.93 18.97
N LEU A 49 42.99 4.49 19.00
CA LEU A 49 42.60 5.62 18.17
C LEU A 49 42.18 6.75 19.11
N GLU A 50 43.04 7.75 19.19
CA GLU A 50 42.77 9.00 19.86
C GLU A 50 41.75 9.81 19.04
N GLY A 51 40.75 10.34 19.75
CA GLY A 51 40.14 11.65 19.52
C GLY A 51 39.62 11.98 18.12
N VAL A 52 38.33 11.80 17.90
CA VAL A 52 37.54 12.78 17.15
C VAL A 52 36.26 13.09 17.91
N SER A 53 36.04 14.38 18.08
CA SER A 53 35.05 15.05 18.91
C SER A 53 33.61 14.86 18.44
N SER A 54 32.74 14.67 19.44
CA SER A 54 31.38 15.19 19.56
C SER A 54 30.63 15.52 18.26
N ILE A 55 29.98 14.52 17.67
CA ILE A 55 28.92 14.76 16.69
C ILE A 55 27.66 15.22 17.43
N ASN A 56 27.33 16.48 17.18
CA ASN A 56 26.21 17.22 17.70
C ASN A 56 24.88 16.54 17.28
N LYS A 57 24.20 15.85 18.21
CA LYS A 57 22.82 15.39 18.02
C LYS A 57 21.89 16.62 17.99
N LYS A 58 21.81 17.29 16.84
CA LYS A 58 20.73 18.25 16.58
C LYS A 58 19.43 17.47 16.49
N LYS A 59 18.69 17.51 17.60
CA LYS A 59 17.29 17.11 17.70
C LYS A 59 16.51 17.90 16.64
N LEU A 60 16.16 17.26 15.52
CA LEU A 60 15.21 17.82 14.57
C LEU A 60 13.86 17.89 15.29
N SER A 61 13.56 19.06 15.85
CA SER A 61 12.25 19.38 16.42
C SER A 61 11.42 20.05 15.34
N CYS A 62 10.83 19.26 14.44
CA CYS A 62 9.73 19.73 13.60
C CYS A 62 8.48 19.73 14.49
N LYS A 63 7.95 20.92 14.80
CA LYS A 63 6.68 21.05 15.52
C LYS A 63 5.57 21.15 14.47
N ALA A 64 4.69 20.16 14.41
CA ALA A 64 3.40 20.32 13.76
C ALA A 64 2.74 21.60 14.29
N VAL A 65 2.21 22.43 13.39
CA VAL A 65 1.73 23.79 13.73
C VAL A 65 0.45 23.75 14.57
N SER A 66 -0.28 22.63 14.50
CA SER A 66 -1.35 22.29 15.42
C SER A 66 -1.52 20.77 15.42
N SER A 67 -1.53 20.17 16.61
CA SER A 67 -1.94 18.78 16.82
C SER A 67 -3.14 18.78 17.76
N THR A 68 -4.30 18.37 17.27
CA THR A 68 -5.50 18.25 18.11
C THR A 68 -5.84 16.78 18.29
N GLU A 69 -5.89 16.33 19.53
CA GLU A 69 -6.45 15.03 19.90
C GLU A 69 -7.96 15.21 20.17
N MET A 70 -8.80 14.52 19.39
CA MET A 70 -10.24 14.46 19.67
C MET A 70 -10.56 13.10 20.28
N ALA A 71 -11.12 13.11 21.49
CA ALA A 71 -11.54 11.88 22.17
C ALA A 71 -12.78 11.29 21.45
N ALA A 72 -12.60 10.14 20.80
CA ALA A 72 -13.71 9.26 20.43
C ALA A 72 -13.96 8.25 21.55
N ALA A 73 -15.17 7.66 21.58
CA ALA A 73 -15.58 6.66 22.57
C ALA A 73 -14.51 5.56 22.75
N GLU A 74 -14.34 5.14 24.01
CA GLU A 74 -13.21 4.38 24.59
C GLU A 74 -12.41 3.51 23.62
N GLY A 75 -11.12 3.85 23.46
CA GLY A 75 -10.11 3.03 22.78
C GLY A 75 -9.62 3.54 21.42
N LYS A 76 -10.34 4.46 20.78
CA LYS A 76 -10.00 4.95 19.43
C LYS A 76 -9.31 6.32 19.47
N LYS A 77 -8.04 6.37 19.06
CA LYS A 77 -7.27 7.62 19.00
C LYS A 77 -7.41 8.25 17.61
N LYS A 78 -7.99 9.46 17.55
CA LYS A 78 -8.02 10.29 16.33
C LYS A 78 -7.09 11.49 16.54
N LYS A 79 -6.12 11.63 15.65
CA LYS A 79 -5.15 12.73 15.63
C LYS A 79 -5.24 13.48 14.30
N VAL A 80 -5.15 14.80 14.36
CA VAL A 80 -5.07 15.66 13.17
C VAL A 80 -3.78 16.47 13.23
N ASP A 81 -2.90 16.27 12.25
CA ASP A 81 -1.66 17.00 12.08
C ASP A 81 -1.72 17.84 10.80
N VAL A 82 -1.51 19.15 10.93
CA VAL A 82 -1.45 20.09 9.81
C VAL A 82 -0.03 20.58 9.61
N PHE A 83 0.47 20.47 8.38
CA PHE A 83 1.85 20.80 8.00
C PHE A 83 1.91 22.01 7.06
N ASP A 84 2.98 22.79 7.20
CA ASP A 84 3.15 24.05 6.46
C ASP A 84 3.58 23.83 5.01
N SER A 85 4.22 22.70 4.73
CA SER A 85 4.72 22.36 3.41
C SER A 85 4.57 20.88 3.10
N LYS A 86 4.61 20.56 1.80
CA LYS A 86 4.62 19.16 1.34
C LYS A 86 5.85 18.39 1.86
N ASP A 87 7.02 19.04 1.96
CA ASP A 87 8.23 18.40 2.45
C ASP A 87 8.13 18.08 3.95
N GLU A 88 7.61 19.01 4.75
CA GLU A 88 7.40 18.75 6.18
C GLU A 88 6.41 17.59 6.41
N LEU A 89 5.32 17.55 5.65
CA LEU A 89 4.39 16.42 5.67
C LEU A 89 5.12 15.11 5.29
N ALA A 90 5.91 15.12 4.22
CA ALA A 90 6.66 13.95 3.77
C ALA A 90 7.65 13.44 4.83
N VAL A 91 8.39 14.34 5.48
CA VAL A 91 9.32 14.03 6.58
C VAL A 91 8.59 13.34 7.73
N ASN A 92 7.46 13.90 8.15
CA ASN A 92 6.70 13.35 9.28
C ASN A 92 6.01 12.03 8.92
N LEU A 93 5.49 11.89 7.70
CA LEU A 93 4.90 10.64 7.23
C LEU A 93 5.95 9.52 7.12
N ALA A 94 7.15 9.83 6.59
CA ALA A 94 8.26 8.88 6.53
C ALA A 94 8.69 8.45 7.93
N LYS A 95 8.85 9.40 8.86
CA LYS A 95 9.16 9.10 10.25
C LYS A 95 8.10 8.19 10.88
N TYR A 96 6.83 8.55 10.75
CA TYR A 96 5.71 7.77 11.29
C TYR A 96 5.69 6.34 10.73
N THR A 97 5.88 6.19 9.42
CA THR A 97 5.92 4.89 8.75
C THR A 97 7.12 4.06 9.21
N ALA A 98 8.30 4.66 9.31
CA ALA A 98 9.52 3.98 9.77
C ALA A 98 9.42 3.55 11.23
N ASP A 99 8.85 4.37 12.11
CA ASP A 99 8.63 4.04 13.52
C ASP A 99 7.66 2.85 13.67
N LEU A 100 6.57 2.83 12.89
CA LEU A 100 5.64 1.70 12.88
C LEU A 100 6.27 0.44 12.29
N SER A 101 7.07 0.58 11.23
CA SER A 101 7.84 -0.53 10.67
C SER A 101 8.77 -1.15 11.73
N ASP A 102 9.52 -0.33 12.45
CA ASP A 102 10.43 -0.80 13.51
C ASP A 102 9.66 -1.48 14.65
N LYS A 103 8.56 -0.86 15.10
CA LYS A 103 7.67 -1.42 16.13
C LYS A 103 7.20 -2.83 15.76
N PHE A 104 6.54 -2.98 14.62
CA PHE A 104 5.92 -4.26 14.26
C PHE A 104 6.95 -5.32 13.85
N THR A 105 8.06 -4.90 13.26
CA THR A 105 9.20 -5.81 13.01
C THR A 105 9.75 -6.37 14.33
N LYS A 106 9.83 -5.58 15.40
CA LYS A 106 10.27 -6.07 16.72
C LYS A 106 9.23 -6.94 17.41
N GLU A 107 7.95 -6.60 17.29
CA GLU A 107 6.85 -7.34 17.94
C GLU A 107 6.57 -8.69 17.28
N ARG A 108 6.60 -8.75 15.94
CA ARG A 108 6.09 -9.90 15.17
C ARG A 108 7.02 -10.37 14.06
N GLY A 109 8.13 -9.68 13.80
CA GLY A 109 9.09 -10.07 12.78
C GLY A 109 8.67 -9.77 11.34
N ALA A 110 7.60 -8.99 11.14
CA ALA A 110 7.11 -8.51 9.85
C ALA A 110 6.39 -7.16 10.02
N PHE A 111 6.24 -6.41 8.93
CA PHE A 111 5.47 -5.17 8.88
C PHE A 111 4.56 -5.18 7.65
N THR A 112 3.25 -5.20 7.88
CA THR A 112 2.24 -5.20 6.81
C THR A 112 1.76 -3.78 6.51
N VAL A 113 2.07 -3.29 5.31
CA VAL A 113 1.68 -1.95 4.85
C VAL A 113 0.76 -2.03 3.65
N VAL A 114 -0.36 -1.30 3.72
CA VAL A 114 -1.34 -1.22 2.63
C VAL A 114 -1.28 0.18 2.02
N LEU A 115 -1.13 0.24 0.70
CA LEU A 115 -0.99 1.48 -0.06
C LEU A 115 -2.29 1.82 -0.79
N SER A 116 -2.58 3.12 -0.85
CA SER A 116 -3.48 3.69 -1.86
C SER A 116 -2.66 4.37 -2.95
N GLY A 117 -3.30 4.67 -4.08
CA GLY A 117 -2.68 5.40 -5.18
C GLY A 117 -2.63 6.92 -4.99
N GLY A 118 -2.50 7.63 -6.11
CA GLY A 118 -2.48 9.09 -6.15
C GLY A 118 -1.21 9.70 -5.54
N SER A 119 -1.32 10.96 -5.09
CA SER A 119 -0.17 11.73 -4.60
C SER A 119 0.46 11.18 -3.33
N LEU A 120 -0.20 10.24 -2.63
CA LEU A 120 0.35 9.56 -1.45
C LEU A 120 1.74 8.95 -1.74
N ILE A 121 1.92 8.35 -2.92
CA ILE A 121 3.17 7.68 -3.30
C ILE A 121 4.35 8.67 -3.36
N ASP A 122 4.10 9.92 -3.71
CA ASP A 122 5.15 10.94 -3.76
C ASP A 122 5.71 11.26 -2.38
N TYR A 123 4.87 11.21 -1.33
CA TYR A 123 5.31 11.43 0.05
C TYR A 123 6.15 10.27 0.58
N LEU A 124 5.85 9.03 0.15
CA LEU A 124 6.63 7.84 0.52
C LEU A 124 8.07 7.87 -0.01
N ARG A 125 8.34 8.64 -1.07
CA ARG A 125 9.70 8.81 -1.59
C ARG A 125 10.66 9.36 -0.55
N LYS A 126 10.17 10.01 0.50
CA LYS A 126 11.01 10.48 1.60
C LYS A 126 11.68 9.35 2.39
N LEU A 127 11.13 8.14 2.34
CA LEU A 127 11.77 6.94 2.90
C LEU A 127 13.00 6.47 2.09
N LEU A 128 13.21 7.00 0.88
CA LEU A 128 14.37 6.71 0.05
C LEU A 128 15.60 7.55 0.43
N GLU A 129 15.44 8.50 1.33
CA GLU A 129 16.50 9.38 1.80
C GLU A 129 17.10 8.86 3.12
N PRO A 130 18.37 9.18 3.44
CA PRO A 130 18.92 8.94 4.76
C PRO A 130 18.11 9.64 5.87
N PRO A 131 17.94 9.02 7.05
CA PRO A 131 18.52 7.73 7.43
C PRO A 131 17.68 6.52 7.00
N TYR A 132 16.49 6.72 6.41
CA TYR A 132 15.46 5.68 6.29
C TYR A 132 15.86 4.55 5.36
N LEU A 133 16.44 4.88 4.19
CA LEU A 133 16.85 3.86 3.22
C LEU A 133 17.78 2.79 3.83
N ASP A 134 18.69 3.21 4.71
CA ASP A 134 19.68 2.32 5.35
C ASP A 134 19.22 1.71 6.68
N SER A 135 18.24 2.33 7.36
CA SER A 135 17.82 1.94 8.72
C SER A 135 16.54 1.12 8.77
N VAL A 136 15.70 1.20 7.75
CA VAL A 136 14.47 0.39 7.65
C VAL A 136 14.84 -1.02 7.18
N ASP A 137 14.36 -2.04 7.88
CA ASP A 137 14.51 -3.44 7.45
C ASP A 137 13.48 -3.82 6.38
N TRP A 138 13.78 -3.45 5.14
CA TRP A 138 12.94 -3.70 3.96
C TRP A 138 12.60 -5.18 3.74
N SER A 139 13.41 -6.11 4.24
CA SER A 139 13.16 -7.56 4.12
C SER A 139 11.90 -8.01 4.86
N LYS A 140 11.42 -7.19 5.82
CA LYS A 140 10.28 -7.45 6.70
C LYS A 140 8.99 -6.83 6.22
N TRP A 141 9.07 -5.92 5.26
CA TRP A 141 7.90 -5.26 4.68
C TRP A 141 7.10 -6.24 3.84
N ARG A 142 5.78 -6.22 4.02
CA ARG A 142 4.77 -6.90 3.20
C ARG A 142 3.83 -5.84 2.67
N VAL A 143 3.81 -5.65 1.35
CA VAL A 143 3.13 -4.53 0.69
C VAL A 143 1.87 -5.01 0.00
N PHE A 144 0.77 -4.29 0.22
CA PHE A 144 -0.56 -4.56 -0.30
C PHE A 144 -1.17 -3.28 -0.89
N TRP A 145 -2.27 -3.42 -1.61
CA TRP A 145 -3.08 -2.30 -2.09
C TRP A 145 -4.48 -2.32 -1.47
N VAL A 146 -4.97 -1.14 -1.11
CA VAL A 146 -6.36 -0.95 -0.63
C VAL A 146 -7.35 -0.98 -1.79
N ASP A 147 -6.94 -0.51 -2.96
CA ASP A 147 -7.70 -0.53 -4.20
C ASP A 147 -6.78 -0.54 -5.41
N GLU A 148 -7.32 -0.97 -6.54
CA GLU A 148 -6.63 -0.92 -7.83
C GLU A 148 -7.64 -0.79 -8.96
N ARG A 149 -7.17 -0.19 -10.05
CA ARG A 149 -7.88 -0.05 -11.32
C ARG A 149 -7.65 -1.33 -12.10
N VAL A 150 -8.70 -1.91 -12.66
CA VAL A 150 -8.60 -3.15 -13.43
C VAL A 150 -8.06 -2.81 -14.82
N VAL A 151 -6.76 -2.57 -14.87
CA VAL A 151 -5.95 -2.24 -16.04
C VAL A 151 -4.61 -2.97 -15.93
N PRO A 152 -3.86 -3.15 -17.04
CA PRO A 152 -2.52 -3.73 -16.99
C PRO A 152 -1.61 -3.05 -15.97
N LYS A 153 -0.72 -3.82 -15.33
CA LYS A 153 0.24 -3.32 -14.32
C LYS A 153 1.22 -2.27 -14.83
N ASP A 154 1.40 -2.13 -16.15
CA ASP A 154 2.22 -1.10 -16.78
C ASP A 154 1.40 0.09 -17.30
N HIS A 155 0.08 0.08 -17.11
CA HIS A 155 -0.83 1.17 -17.48
C HIS A 155 -0.68 2.37 -16.54
N GLU A 156 -0.81 3.59 -17.07
CA GLU A 156 -0.63 4.83 -16.30
C GLU A 156 -1.60 4.98 -15.11
N ASP A 157 -2.80 4.43 -15.24
CA ASP A 157 -3.81 4.42 -14.17
C ASP A 157 -3.60 3.36 -13.07
N SER A 158 -2.61 2.47 -13.20
CA SER A 158 -2.34 1.43 -12.20
C SER A 158 -1.67 2.01 -10.95
N ASN A 159 -2.29 1.78 -9.79
CA ASN A 159 -1.70 2.08 -8.49
C ASN A 159 -0.43 1.25 -8.25
N TYR A 160 -0.35 0.01 -8.76
CA TYR A 160 0.87 -0.80 -8.74
C TYR A 160 1.99 -0.10 -9.51
N LYS A 161 1.75 0.31 -10.77
CA LYS A 161 2.75 1.01 -11.58
C LYS A 161 3.27 2.26 -10.86
N LEU A 162 2.33 3.05 -10.34
CA LEU A 162 2.64 4.29 -9.62
C LEU A 162 3.55 4.02 -8.41
N ALA A 163 3.18 3.05 -7.57
CA ALA A 163 3.98 2.66 -6.40
C ALA A 163 5.34 2.06 -6.80
N TYR A 164 5.38 1.24 -7.85
CA TYR A 164 6.61 0.63 -8.35
C TYR A 164 7.60 1.67 -8.85
N ASP A 165 7.16 2.54 -9.76
CA ASP A 165 7.98 3.61 -10.33
C ASP A 165 8.37 4.65 -9.30
N GLY A 166 7.49 4.96 -8.34
CA GLY A 166 7.71 5.98 -7.32
C GLY A 166 8.64 5.50 -6.21
N PHE A 167 8.45 4.27 -5.73
CA PHE A 167 8.97 3.81 -4.45
C PHE A 167 9.54 2.38 -4.51
N LEU A 168 8.76 1.37 -4.89
CA LEU A 168 9.13 -0.04 -4.69
C LEU A 168 10.36 -0.48 -5.49
N SER A 169 10.58 0.07 -6.69
CA SER A 169 11.77 -0.21 -7.51
C SER A 169 13.08 0.32 -6.91
N LYS A 170 13.01 1.13 -5.85
CA LYS A 170 14.15 1.83 -5.24
C LYS A 170 14.47 1.34 -3.82
N VAL A 171 13.72 0.37 -3.31
CA VAL A 171 13.95 -0.23 -1.99
C VAL A 171 14.14 -1.75 -2.13
N PRO A 172 14.99 -2.37 -1.30
CA PRO A 172 15.27 -3.80 -1.39
C PRO A 172 14.18 -4.67 -0.72
N ILE A 173 12.91 -4.44 -1.04
CA ILE A 173 11.79 -5.30 -0.62
C ILE A 173 11.81 -6.57 -1.48
N PRO A 174 11.83 -7.78 -0.88
CA PRO A 174 11.77 -9.02 -1.64
C PRO A 174 10.52 -9.08 -2.55
N PRO A 175 10.62 -9.47 -3.82
CA PRO A 175 9.47 -9.52 -4.72
C PRO A 175 8.30 -10.36 -4.20
N GLY A 176 8.59 -11.46 -3.49
CA GLY A 176 7.59 -12.33 -2.85
C GLY A 176 6.84 -11.69 -1.68
N ASN A 177 7.21 -10.48 -1.28
CA ASN A 177 6.53 -9.71 -0.23
C ASN A 177 5.63 -8.60 -0.81
N VAL A 178 5.52 -8.47 -2.13
CA VAL A 178 4.68 -7.47 -2.80
C VAL A 178 3.45 -8.18 -3.37
N TYR A 179 2.30 -8.01 -2.72
CA TYR A 179 1.05 -8.66 -3.08
C TYR A 179 0.21 -7.72 -3.96
N ALA A 180 0.62 -7.63 -5.22
CA ALA A 180 -0.09 -6.87 -6.23
C ALA A 180 -1.37 -7.59 -6.69
N ILE A 181 -2.33 -6.80 -7.15
CA ILE A 181 -3.61 -7.29 -7.67
C ILE A 181 -3.40 -7.92 -9.06
N ASN A 182 -4.17 -8.95 -9.36
CA ASN A 182 -4.07 -9.68 -10.62
C ASN A 182 -4.81 -8.95 -11.76
N ASP A 183 -4.04 -8.33 -12.65
CA ASP A 183 -4.50 -7.54 -13.79
C ASP A 183 -4.93 -8.37 -15.01
N ALA A 184 -4.75 -9.70 -14.97
CA ALA A 184 -5.19 -10.60 -16.03
C ALA A 184 -6.65 -11.08 -15.87
N LEU A 185 -7.30 -10.73 -14.76
CA LEU A 185 -8.66 -11.16 -14.42
C LEU A 185 -9.67 -10.01 -14.60
N SER A 186 -10.96 -10.36 -14.70
CA SER A 186 -12.03 -9.36 -14.58
C SER A 186 -12.05 -8.74 -13.18
N ALA A 187 -12.77 -7.62 -13.00
CA ALA A 187 -12.93 -6.99 -11.70
C ALA A 187 -13.42 -7.98 -10.61
N GLU A 188 -14.40 -8.83 -10.93
CA GLU A 188 -14.85 -9.91 -10.04
C GLU A 188 -13.73 -10.90 -9.71
N GLY A 189 -13.09 -11.45 -10.75
CA GLY A 189 -12.07 -12.48 -10.57
C GLY A 189 -10.86 -11.96 -9.80
N ALA A 190 -10.45 -10.72 -10.05
CA ALA A 190 -9.36 -10.08 -9.33
C ALA A 190 -9.72 -9.84 -7.85
N ALA A 191 -10.96 -9.47 -7.54
CA ALA A 191 -11.40 -9.32 -6.16
C ALA A 191 -11.43 -10.67 -5.42
N ASP A 192 -11.96 -11.72 -6.04
CA ASP A 192 -12.01 -13.07 -5.47
C ASP A 192 -10.60 -13.68 -5.29
N ASP A 193 -9.71 -13.49 -6.27
CA ASP A 193 -8.30 -13.91 -6.21
C ASP A 193 -7.56 -13.20 -5.08
N TYR A 194 -7.72 -11.88 -4.98
CA TYR A 194 -7.05 -11.09 -3.95
C TYR A 194 -7.59 -11.42 -2.55
N GLU A 195 -8.90 -11.58 -2.38
CA GLU A 195 -9.47 -12.06 -1.11
C GLU A 195 -8.95 -13.46 -0.73
N THR A 196 -8.86 -14.37 -1.71
CA THR A 196 -8.31 -15.72 -1.49
C THR A 196 -6.86 -15.67 -1.03
N CYS A 197 -6.04 -14.84 -1.68
CA CYS A 197 -4.65 -14.59 -1.29
C CYS A 197 -4.57 -14.08 0.16
N LEU A 198 -5.36 -13.06 0.53
CA LEU A 198 -5.38 -12.52 1.90
C LEU A 198 -5.78 -13.57 2.93
N ARG A 199 -6.79 -14.41 2.63
CA ARG A 199 -7.21 -15.50 3.52
C ARG A 199 -6.10 -16.53 3.72
N GLN A 200 -5.33 -16.84 2.68
CA GLN A 200 -4.17 -17.72 2.80
C GLN A 200 -3.07 -17.10 3.65
N LEU A 201 -2.78 -15.80 3.47
CA LEU A 201 -1.78 -15.08 4.25
C LEU A 201 -2.16 -14.96 5.73
N VAL A 202 -3.45 -14.82 6.03
CA VAL A 202 -3.96 -14.91 7.40
C VAL A 202 -3.72 -16.32 7.97
N LYS A 203 -4.08 -17.38 7.24
CA LYS A 203 -3.85 -18.77 7.68
C LYS A 203 -2.38 -19.10 7.91
N SER A 204 -1.47 -18.50 7.12
CA SER A 204 -0.02 -18.70 7.27
C SER A 204 0.62 -17.77 8.30
N GLY A 205 -0.15 -16.89 8.96
CA GLY A 205 0.36 -15.96 9.97
C GLY A 205 1.20 -14.81 9.40
N VAL A 206 1.04 -14.47 8.11
CA VAL A 206 1.69 -13.30 7.49
C VAL A 206 0.88 -12.03 7.77
N ILE A 207 -0.45 -12.14 7.81
CA ILE A 207 -1.37 -11.08 8.19
C ILE A 207 -2.07 -11.55 9.47
N ASP A 208 -2.17 -10.70 10.48
CA ASP A 208 -2.90 -11.06 11.69
C ASP A 208 -4.41 -11.11 11.43
N PHE A 209 -5.11 -11.92 12.22
CA PHE A 209 -6.57 -11.92 12.24
C PHE A 209 -7.07 -11.28 13.53
N SER A 210 -8.00 -10.35 13.42
CA SER A 210 -8.61 -9.71 14.59
C SER A 210 -9.89 -10.44 14.95
N GLU A 211 -9.86 -11.24 16.01
CA GLU A 211 -11.05 -11.94 16.54
C GLU A 211 -12.17 -10.97 16.91
N ALA A 212 -11.82 -9.75 17.33
CA ALA A 212 -12.80 -8.72 17.70
C ALA A 212 -13.57 -8.16 16.50
N SER A 213 -12.94 -8.08 15.33
CA SER A 213 -13.58 -7.56 14.10
C SER A 213 -14.06 -8.68 13.17
N GLY A 214 -13.42 -9.86 13.19
CA GLY A 214 -13.65 -10.94 12.23
C GLY A 214 -12.93 -10.74 10.89
N PHE A 215 -11.94 -9.83 10.82
CA PHE A 215 -11.27 -9.42 9.58
C PHE A 215 -9.74 -9.44 9.72
N PRO A 216 -8.99 -9.50 8.58
CA PRO A 216 -7.54 -9.32 8.58
C PRO A 216 -7.17 -7.98 9.22
N LYS A 217 -6.08 -7.97 9.99
CA LYS A 217 -5.56 -6.81 10.70
C LYS A 217 -4.19 -6.48 10.14
N PHE A 218 -4.15 -5.46 9.30
CA PHE A 218 -2.92 -4.86 8.80
C PHE A 218 -2.31 -3.91 9.84
N ASP A 219 -0.99 -3.72 9.76
CA ASP A 219 -0.27 -2.88 10.70
C ASP A 219 -0.44 -1.40 10.39
N LEU A 220 -0.26 -1.02 9.12
CA LEU A 220 -0.45 0.35 8.65
C LEU A 220 -1.19 0.36 7.32
N MET A 221 -2.26 1.14 7.25
CA MET A 221 -2.95 1.45 6.00
C MET A 221 -2.80 2.94 5.67
N LEU A 222 -2.16 3.22 4.55
CA LEU A 222 -1.94 4.56 4.03
C LEU A 222 -3.03 4.89 3.02
N LEU A 223 -3.91 5.82 3.37
CA LEU A 223 -5.09 6.16 2.58
C LEU A 223 -4.99 7.57 2.03
N GLY A 224 -5.33 7.73 0.74
CA GLY A 224 -5.69 9.01 0.17
C GLY A 224 -7.20 9.28 0.31
N MET A 225 -7.60 10.51 -0.02
CA MET A 225 -9.01 10.91 -0.05
C MET A 225 -9.34 11.69 -1.32
N GLY A 226 -10.47 11.39 -1.94
CA GLY A 226 -11.04 12.17 -3.04
C GLY A 226 -11.54 13.56 -2.65
N PRO A 227 -11.73 14.49 -3.61
CA PRO A 227 -12.37 15.79 -3.32
C PRO A 227 -13.83 15.65 -2.86
N ASP A 228 -14.46 14.53 -3.21
CA ASP A 228 -15.80 14.06 -2.85
C ASP A 228 -15.79 13.19 -1.59
N GLY A 229 -14.67 13.08 -0.87
CA GLY A 229 -14.59 12.29 0.37
C GLY A 229 -14.57 10.76 0.18
N HIS A 230 -14.45 10.26 -1.06
CA HIS A 230 -14.22 8.83 -1.28
C HIS A 230 -12.85 8.41 -0.73
N VAL A 231 -12.76 7.17 -0.25
CA VAL A 231 -11.52 6.48 0.12
C VAL A 231 -11.46 5.16 -0.63
N ALA A 232 -10.26 4.70 -1.00
CA ALA A 232 -10.10 3.53 -1.86
C ALA A 232 -10.99 3.67 -3.12
N SER A 233 -11.81 2.68 -3.46
CA SER A 233 -12.87 2.84 -4.47
C SER A 233 -14.29 2.80 -3.87
N LEU A 234 -14.45 3.35 -2.66
CA LEU A 234 -15.73 3.48 -1.95
C LEU A 234 -16.26 4.92 -2.09
N PHE A 235 -17.20 5.11 -3.00
CA PHE A 235 -17.71 6.43 -3.41
C PHE A 235 -18.99 6.85 -2.69
N PRO A 236 -19.23 8.17 -2.49
CA PRO A 236 -20.49 8.67 -1.92
C PRO A 236 -21.70 8.17 -2.73
N GLY A 237 -22.75 7.75 -2.02
CA GLY A 237 -24.00 7.25 -2.62
C GLY A 237 -23.90 5.89 -3.32
N HIS A 238 -22.70 5.29 -3.43
CA HIS A 238 -22.55 3.96 -4.03
C HIS A 238 -22.82 2.87 -2.98
N PRO A 239 -23.60 1.81 -3.28
CA PRO A 239 -24.01 0.80 -2.29
C PRO A 239 -22.86 0.04 -1.63
N LEU A 240 -21.68 0.00 -2.27
CA LEU A 240 -20.49 -0.65 -1.70
C LEU A 240 -20.00 -0.07 -0.38
N VAL A 241 -20.37 1.17 -0.04
CA VAL A 241 -20.08 1.72 1.31
C VAL A 241 -20.78 0.94 2.43
N ASN A 242 -21.82 0.18 2.08
CA ASN A 242 -22.59 -0.65 2.99
C ASN A 242 -22.17 -2.13 2.99
N GLU A 243 -21.15 -2.52 2.22
CA GLU A 243 -20.62 -3.89 2.24
C GLU A 243 -19.97 -4.18 3.60
N LYS A 244 -20.44 -5.23 4.30
CA LYS A 244 -20.02 -5.58 5.66
C LYS A 244 -19.43 -6.99 5.78
N GLU A 245 -19.52 -7.83 4.76
CA GLU A 245 -19.18 -9.25 4.84
C GLU A 245 -17.89 -9.57 4.07
N LYS A 246 -17.79 -9.08 2.83
CA LYS A 246 -16.62 -9.36 1.98
C LYS A 246 -15.38 -8.64 2.50
N TRP A 247 -14.21 -9.24 2.26
CA TRP A 247 -12.93 -8.58 2.56
C TRP A 247 -12.53 -7.65 1.41
N VAL A 248 -12.72 -8.15 0.18
CA VAL A 248 -12.45 -7.43 -1.06
C VAL A 248 -13.71 -7.48 -1.92
N THR A 249 -13.98 -6.38 -2.60
CA THR A 249 -15.09 -6.29 -3.55
C THR A 249 -14.64 -5.51 -4.79
N PHE A 250 -15.53 -5.38 -5.76
CA PHE A 250 -15.27 -4.74 -7.04
C PHE A 250 -16.37 -3.75 -7.38
N ILE A 251 -16.04 -2.80 -8.24
CA ILE A 251 -16.96 -1.83 -8.84
C ILE A 251 -16.70 -1.82 -10.35
N LYS A 252 -17.77 -1.87 -11.15
CA LYS A 252 -17.68 -1.84 -12.62
C LYS A 252 -18.06 -0.51 -13.25
N ASN A 253 -18.67 0.35 -12.46
CA ASN A 253 -19.26 1.62 -12.86
C ASN A 253 -18.80 2.74 -11.93
N SER A 254 -17.50 2.79 -11.64
CA SER A 254 -16.93 3.88 -10.85
C SER A 254 -17.32 5.23 -11.48
N PRO A 255 -17.74 6.22 -10.67
CA PRO A 255 -18.03 7.56 -11.17
C PRO A 255 -16.77 8.30 -11.66
N LYS A 256 -15.59 7.68 -11.53
CA LYS A 256 -14.31 8.22 -11.99
C LYS A 256 -13.59 7.19 -12.85
N PRO A 257 -13.03 7.60 -14.01
CA PRO A 257 -12.28 6.67 -14.85
C PRO A 257 -11.03 6.14 -14.14
N PRO A 258 -10.58 4.92 -14.48
CA PRO A 258 -11.33 3.89 -15.20
C PRO A 258 -12.48 3.32 -14.35
N PRO A 259 -13.55 2.81 -15.00
CA PRO A 259 -14.79 2.45 -14.33
C PRO A 259 -14.68 1.15 -13.51
N GLU A 260 -13.82 0.22 -13.95
CA GLU A 260 -13.59 -1.05 -13.26
C GLU A 260 -12.46 -0.94 -12.24
N ARG A 261 -12.77 -1.28 -10.99
CA ARG A 261 -11.83 -1.25 -9.87
C ARG A 261 -12.10 -2.38 -8.91
N ILE A 262 -11.08 -2.77 -8.16
CA ILE A 262 -11.23 -3.60 -6.97
C ILE A 262 -10.84 -2.81 -5.73
N THR A 263 -11.42 -3.15 -4.58
CA THR A 263 -11.25 -2.37 -3.35
C THR A 263 -11.46 -3.22 -2.10
N PHE A 264 -10.73 -2.89 -1.05
CA PHE A 264 -11.09 -3.29 0.31
C PHE A 264 -12.41 -2.66 0.70
N THR A 265 -13.13 -3.39 1.54
CA THR A 265 -14.37 -2.96 2.18
C THR A 265 -14.04 -2.24 3.50
N PHE A 266 -15.00 -1.47 4.03
CA PHE A 266 -14.80 -0.80 5.33
C PHE A 266 -14.46 -1.75 6.48
N PRO A 267 -15.04 -2.96 6.59
CA PRO A 267 -14.62 -3.91 7.61
C PRO A 267 -13.12 -4.22 7.60
N VAL A 268 -12.50 -4.41 6.43
CA VAL A 268 -11.06 -4.64 6.33
C VAL A 268 -10.27 -3.37 6.62
N ILE A 269 -10.67 -2.24 6.05
CA ILE A 269 -10.03 -0.94 6.30
C ILE A 269 -9.99 -0.65 7.80
N ASN A 270 -11.14 -0.75 8.48
CA ASN A 270 -11.30 -0.44 9.89
C ASN A 270 -10.73 -1.50 10.83
N SER A 271 -10.37 -2.69 10.32
CA SER A 271 -9.65 -3.71 11.08
C SER A 271 -8.16 -3.41 11.21
N SER A 272 -7.62 -2.47 10.42
CA SER A 272 -6.21 -2.04 10.50
C SER A 272 -5.86 -1.49 11.89
N ALA A 273 -4.63 -1.78 12.36
CA ALA A 273 -4.11 -1.27 13.62
C ALA A 273 -3.88 0.25 13.57
N TYR A 274 -3.30 0.74 12.48
CA TYR A 274 -3.07 2.15 12.21
C TYR A 274 -3.60 2.52 10.82
N ILE A 275 -4.24 3.68 10.72
CA ILE A 275 -4.59 4.32 9.45
C ILE A 275 -4.00 5.72 9.43
N ALA A 276 -3.24 6.03 8.39
CA ALA A 276 -2.83 7.40 8.08
C ALA A 276 -3.61 7.90 6.85
N LEU A 277 -4.49 8.88 7.04
CA LEU A 277 -5.16 9.60 5.97
C LEU A 277 -4.28 10.76 5.52
N VAL A 278 -3.68 10.64 4.34
CA VAL A 278 -2.79 11.65 3.75
C VAL A 278 -3.56 12.45 2.72
N VAL A 279 -3.90 13.70 3.07
CA VAL A 279 -4.81 14.54 2.29
C VAL A 279 -4.20 15.91 2.08
N THR A 280 -3.91 16.23 0.81
CA THR A 280 -3.23 17.48 0.46
C THR A 280 -3.89 18.19 -0.71
N GLY A 281 -3.86 19.52 -0.69
CA GLY A 281 -4.35 20.39 -1.76
C GLY A 281 -5.75 20.95 -1.50
N ALA A 282 -5.99 22.17 -1.99
CA ALA A 282 -7.20 22.94 -1.70
C ALA A 282 -8.49 22.27 -2.19
N GLY A 283 -8.42 21.45 -3.25
CA GLY A 283 -9.56 20.69 -3.76
C GLY A 283 -10.10 19.63 -2.79
N LYS A 284 -9.44 19.40 -1.64
CA LYS A 284 -9.90 18.48 -0.59
C LYS A 284 -10.53 19.19 0.60
N ALA A 285 -10.42 20.52 0.67
CA ALA A 285 -10.75 21.28 1.88
C ALA A 285 -12.20 21.14 2.32
N ASP A 286 -13.15 21.07 1.39
CA ASP A 286 -14.56 20.85 1.71
C ASP A 286 -14.82 19.48 2.34
N ALA A 287 -14.26 18.43 1.76
CA ALA A 287 -14.39 17.08 2.29
C ALA A 287 -13.68 16.93 3.65
N VAL A 288 -12.52 17.57 3.83
CA VAL A 288 -11.82 17.62 5.13
C VAL A 288 -12.66 18.35 6.17
N HIS A 289 -13.17 19.54 5.85
CA HIS A 289 -14.02 20.31 6.75
C HIS A 289 -15.26 19.52 7.18
N LYS A 290 -15.93 18.87 6.22
CA LYS A 290 -17.08 18.03 6.51
C LYS A 290 -16.73 16.84 7.40
N ALA A 291 -15.65 16.12 7.09
CA ALA A 291 -15.28 14.91 7.81
C ALA A 291 -14.68 15.14 9.22
N LEU A 292 -14.11 16.31 9.46
CA LEU A 292 -13.54 16.70 10.76
C LEU A 292 -14.43 17.66 11.55
N GLY A 293 -15.44 18.25 10.92
CA GLY A 293 -16.39 19.17 11.54
C GLY A 293 -17.36 18.47 12.48
N THR A 294 -18.23 19.28 13.09
CA THR A 294 -19.31 18.78 13.95
C THR A 294 -20.27 17.94 13.11
N PRO A 295 -20.70 16.76 13.59
CA PRO A 295 -21.71 15.96 12.89
C PRO A 295 -22.94 16.83 12.60
N SER A 296 -23.27 17.01 11.32
CA SER A 296 -24.55 17.58 10.89
C SER A 296 -25.55 16.45 10.68
N ASP A 297 -26.84 16.72 10.88
CA ASP A 297 -27.94 15.80 10.54
C ASP A 297 -28.08 15.58 9.00
N ASP A 298 -27.04 15.89 8.21
CA ASP A 298 -27.05 15.67 6.78
C ASP A 298 -27.05 14.18 6.47
N SER A 299 -28.02 13.74 5.67
CA SER A 299 -28.14 12.37 5.17
C SER A 299 -27.02 11.93 4.24
N ASN A 300 -26.08 12.82 3.90
CA ASN A 300 -25.05 12.59 2.89
C ASN A 300 -23.67 12.36 3.53
N THR A 301 -23.54 11.34 4.37
CA THR A 301 -22.27 10.94 5.00
C THR A 301 -21.21 10.64 3.94
N LEU A 302 -20.03 11.26 4.07
CA LEU A 302 -18.91 10.96 3.18
C LEU A 302 -18.26 9.62 3.55
N PRO A 303 -17.79 8.82 2.57
CA PRO A 303 -17.11 7.55 2.84
C PRO A 303 -15.92 7.68 3.81
N VAL A 304 -15.15 8.77 3.75
CA VAL A 304 -14.04 9.00 4.69
C VAL A 304 -14.49 9.10 6.15
N GLU A 305 -15.73 9.52 6.44
CA GLU A 305 -16.29 9.59 7.80
C GLU A 305 -16.50 8.19 8.39
N LEU A 306 -16.62 7.17 7.53
CA LEU A 306 -16.77 5.77 7.92
C LEU A 306 -15.42 5.10 8.24
N VAL A 307 -14.30 5.79 8.04
CA VAL A 307 -12.96 5.31 8.41
C VAL A 307 -12.78 5.46 9.92
N SER A 308 -12.77 4.32 10.61
CA SER A 308 -12.69 4.23 12.08
C SER A 308 -11.89 2.98 12.46
N PRO A 309 -10.55 3.04 12.41
CA PRO A 309 -9.70 1.89 12.72
C PRO A 309 -9.89 1.40 14.15
N ALA A 310 -9.55 0.12 14.37
CA ALA A 310 -9.54 -0.48 15.69
C ALA A 310 -8.49 0.17 16.63
N GLY A 311 -7.39 0.68 16.07
CA GLY A 311 -6.36 1.41 16.82
C GLY A 311 -6.41 2.91 16.58
N GLU A 312 -5.42 3.43 15.85
CA GLU A 312 -5.20 4.86 15.69
C GLU A 312 -5.51 5.34 14.27
N LEU A 313 -6.20 6.48 14.18
CA LEU A 313 -6.43 7.23 12.96
C LEU A 313 -5.67 8.55 13.01
N THR A 314 -4.73 8.76 12.10
CA THR A 314 -3.97 10.00 11.98
C THR A 314 -4.27 10.67 10.64
N TRP A 315 -4.69 11.93 10.68
CA TRP A 315 -4.84 12.77 9.50
C TRP A 315 -3.56 13.58 9.28
N PHE A 316 -2.93 13.42 8.12
CA PHE A 316 -1.81 14.21 7.65
C PHE A 316 -2.32 15.19 6.59
N LEU A 317 -2.44 16.46 6.98
CA LEU A 317 -2.98 17.53 6.14
C LEU A 317 -1.92 18.55 5.76
N ASP A 318 -1.96 19.07 4.52
CA ASP A 318 -1.31 20.34 4.22
C ASP A 318 -2.23 21.52 4.55
N LYS A 319 -1.66 22.73 4.69
CA LYS A 319 -2.44 23.97 4.90
C LYS A 319 -3.59 24.17 3.91
N ASN A 320 -3.42 23.72 2.67
CA ASN A 320 -4.46 23.89 1.64
C ASN A 320 -5.67 22.96 1.89
N ALA A 321 -5.43 21.68 2.20
CA ALA A 321 -6.48 20.74 2.58
C ALA A 321 -7.13 21.10 3.92
N ALA A 322 -6.38 21.72 4.84
CA ALA A 322 -6.88 22.21 6.12
C ALA A 322 -7.47 23.63 6.06
N SER A 323 -7.56 24.27 4.89
CA SER A 323 -7.91 25.70 4.77
C SER A 323 -9.31 26.10 5.24
N LYS A 324 -10.17 25.12 5.50
CA LYS A 324 -11.53 25.28 6.00
C LYS A 324 -11.72 24.76 7.44
N LEU A 325 -10.65 24.32 8.11
CA LEU A 325 -10.70 23.90 9.52
C LEU A 325 -10.69 25.09 10.48
#